data_AF-A0A150FWL7-F1
#
_entry.id   AF-A0A150FWL7-F1
#
_cell.length_a   1.000
_cell.length_b   1.000
_cell.length_c   1.000
_cell.angle_alpha   90.00
_cell.angle_beta   90.00
_cell.angle_gamma   90.00
#
_symmetry.space_group_name_H-M   'P 1'
#
loop_
_entity.id
_entity.type
_entity.pdbx_description
1 polymer ?
#
loop_
_entity_poly.entity_id
_entity_poly.type
_entity_poly.pdbx_seq_one_letter_code
_entity_poly.pdbx_strand_id
1 'polypeptide(L)'
;MTAGDMSMRQPRARRLRAAAPELPPGDPRVEVVHFAHSRVAIRTDADGHTLGDRLRKLPVLRRALAAIPPTDVVAVVDALDTLVQPPAAALLESYLAAGAPPFRASTEANCWPPAIAPWCGLFDEHPGGRHLPNRFVNSGGLIGRAAVLSRYVYDAVEALAGRTSPASWLPPSCSSAGPDDQALLACPYLFGNRYGLTLDYDSQFFFSVFLSAHRLASAGPGRGWAVAAGGGGGGRAPAANVTPAFLHCNGGQARRSLGRLKQGLLPSGERAQAAPGFELWVDGRRTRLEALCGGGDGQGG
;
A
#
# COMPACT_ATOMS: atom_id res chain seq x y z
N MET A 1 -37.44 -6.11 37.27
CA MET A 1 -36.83 -5.91 35.94
C MET A 1 -35.39 -5.47 36.16
N THR A 2 -34.45 -6.40 36.11
CA THR A 2 -33.02 -6.12 36.29
C THR A 2 -32.34 -6.24 34.92
N ALA A 3 -31.63 -5.17 34.54
CA ALA A 3 -30.86 -5.11 33.31
C ALA A 3 -29.74 -6.16 33.35
N GLY A 4 -29.81 -7.13 32.45
CA GLY A 4 -28.78 -8.14 32.28
C GLY A 4 -27.55 -7.52 31.64
N ASP A 5 -26.45 -7.56 32.39
CA ASP A 5 -25.13 -7.15 31.96
C ASP A 5 -24.61 -8.10 30.85
N MET A 6 -24.81 -7.70 29.59
CA MET A 6 -24.26 -8.40 28.43
C MET A 6 -22.76 -8.10 28.30
N SER A 7 -21.96 -8.76 29.12
CA SER A 7 -20.51 -8.84 28.95
C SER A 7 -20.17 -9.59 27.66
N MET A 8 -19.97 -8.85 26.56
CA MET A 8 -19.33 -9.40 25.35
C MET A 8 -17.86 -9.67 25.65
N ARG A 9 -17.56 -10.89 26.14
CA ARG A 9 -16.19 -11.41 26.15
C ARG A 9 -15.71 -11.54 24.72
N GLN A 10 -14.86 -10.61 24.29
CA GLN A 10 -14.20 -10.71 22.99
C GLN A 10 -13.34 -11.98 22.94
N PRO A 11 -13.40 -12.75 21.84
CA PRO A 11 -12.56 -13.92 21.68
C PRO A 11 -11.09 -13.49 21.62
N ARG A 12 -10.26 -14.01 22.51
CA ARG A 12 -8.80 -13.86 22.44
C ARG A 12 -8.35 -14.33 21.06
N ALA A 13 -7.76 -13.44 20.26
CA ALA A 13 -7.18 -13.75 18.97
C ALA A 13 -6.07 -14.81 19.14
N ARG A 14 -6.44 -16.08 18.98
CA ARG A 14 -5.50 -17.18 18.92
C ARG A 14 -4.72 -16.98 17.61
N ARG A 15 -3.44 -16.62 17.69
CA ARG A 15 -2.54 -16.53 16.52
C ARG A 15 -2.44 -17.91 15.87
N LEU A 16 -3.38 -18.23 14.99
CA LEU A 16 -3.26 -19.33 14.05
C LEU A 16 -2.22 -18.89 13.02
N ARG A 17 -0.99 -19.37 13.16
CA ARG A 17 -0.06 -19.43 12.03
C ARG A 17 -0.65 -20.42 11.03
N ALA A 18 -1.55 -19.96 10.17
CA ALA A 18 -1.92 -20.73 8.99
C ALA A 18 -0.64 -20.90 8.17
N ALA A 19 -0.23 -22.15 7.94
CA ALA A 19 0.82 -22.43 6.98
C ALA A 19 0.32 -21.92 5.62
N ALA A 20 1.04 -20.96 5.04
CA ALA A 20 0.78 -20.55 3.67
C ALA A 20 1.01 -21.77 2.76
N PRO A 21 0.18 -21.98 1.72
CA PRO A 21 0.39 -23.08 0.79
C PRO A 21 1.76 -22.96 0.13
N GLU A 22 2.51 -24.06 0.11
CA GLU A 22 3.78 -24.15 -0.63
C GLU A 22 3.48 -24.06 -2.13
N LEU A 23 4.17 -23.14 -2.82
CA LEU A 23 4.08 -22.96 -4.28
C LEU A 23 5.30 -23.59 -4.96
N PRO A 24 5.18 -24.07 -6.22
CA PRO A 24 6.26 -24.70 -6.95
C PRO A 24 7.44 -23.73 -7.20
N PRO A 25 8.68 -24.26 -7.34
CA PRO A 25 9.87 -23.44 -7.55
C PRO A 25 9.87 -22.78 -8.94
N GLY A 26 10.17 -21.48 -8.97
CA GLY A 26 10.44 -20.69 -10.17
C GLY A 26 11.23 -19.43 -9.77
N ASP A 27 12.02 -18.88 -10.68
CA ASP A 27 12.80 -17.65 -10.43
C ASP A 27 11.84 -16.46 -10.26
N PRO A 28 11.73 -15.88 -9.05
CA PRO A 28 10.77 -14.81 -8.81
C PRO A 28 11.20 -13.53 -9.53
N ARG A 29 10.28 -12.90 -10.26
CA ARG A 29 10.44 -11.54 -10.81
C ARG A 29 9.65 -10.54 -9.97
N VAL A 30 10.09 -9.27 -9.95
CA VAL A 30 9.30 -8.17 -9.39
C VAL A 30 8.66 -7.39 -10.52
N GLU A 31 7.33 -7.35 -10.52
CA GLU A 31 6.57 -6.42 -11.35
C GLU A 31 6.03 -5.28 -10.49
N VAL A 32 6.37 -4.03 -10.87
CA VAL A 32 5.81 -2.83 -10.25
C VAL A 32 4.65 -2.35 -11.11
N VAL A 33 3.44 -2.48 -10.59
CA VAL A 33 2.23 -2.05 -11.28
C VAL A 33 1.82 -0.68 -10.76
N HIS A 34 1.93 0.33 -11.62
CA HIS A 34 1.54 1.70 -11.35
C HIS A 34 0.08 1.95 -11.78
N PHE A 35 -0.74 2.51 -10.89
CA PHE A 35 -2.11 2.91 -11.23
C PHE A 35 -2.28 4.43 -11.17
N ALA A 36 -2.41 5.07 -12.32
CA ALA A 36 -2.94 6.42 -12.36
C ALA A 36 -4.46 6.40 -12.32
N HIS A 37 -5.04 7.29 -11.52
CA HIS A 37 -6.44 7.65 -11.68
C HIS A 37 -6.55 8.30 -13.06
N SER A 38 -6.98 7.53 -14.06
CA SER A 38 -7.15 7.97 -15.44
C SER A 38 -8.07 9.18 -15.50
N ARG A 39 -7.61 10.25 -16.17
CA ARG A 39 -8.43 11.41 -16.54
C ARG A 39 -9.64 10.96 -17.36
N VAL A 40 -10.79 10.85 -16.71
CA VAL A 40 -12.10 11.02 -17.35
C VAL A 40 -12.54 12.43 -16.95
N ALA A 41 -12.93 13.26 -17.92
CA ALA A 41 -13.41 14.61 -17.65
C ALA A 41 -14.63 14.56 -16.71
N ILE A 42 -14.49 14.98 -15.45
CA ILE A 42 -15.56 14.99 -14.45
C ILE A 42 -15.44 16.25 -13.59
N ARG A 43 -16.56 16.97 -13.45
CA ARG A 43 -16.76 18.08 -12.50
C ARG A 43 -16.42 17.61 -11.08
N THR A 44 -15.45 18.28 -10.48
CA THR A 44 -14.96 18.12 -9.11
C THR A 44 -15.98 18.66 -8.09
N ASP A 45 -16.17 17.96 -6.98
CA ASP A 45 -16.59 18.61 -5.73
C ASP A 45 -15.41 19.42 -5.15
N ALA A 46 -15.63 20.16 -4.07
CA ALA A 46 -14.65 21.08 -3.49
C ALA A 46 -13.31 20.41 -3.07
N ASP A 47 -13.29 19.07 -2.95
CA ASP A 47 -12.11 18.26 -2.60
C ASP A 47 -11.59 17.38 -3.75
N GLY A 48 -12.21 17.44 -4.94
CA GLY A 48 -11.67 16.89 -6.19
C GLY A 48 -11.67 15.37 -6.34
N HIS A 49 -12.50 14.63 -5.60
CA HIS A 49 -12.55 13.16 -5.69
C HIS A 49 -13.98 12.63 -5.67
N THR A 50 -14.44 11.96 -6.72
CA THR A 50 -15.69 11.19 -6.62
C THR A 50 -15.42 9.82 -5.98
N LEU A 51 -16.30 9.40 -5.06
CA LEU A 51 -16.25 8.07 -4.43
C LEU A 51 -16.13 6.94 -5.49
N GLY A 52 -16.74 7.15 -6.67
CA GLY A 52 -16.74 6.22 -7.80
C GLY A 52 -15.38 5.97 -8.46
N ASP A 53 -14.39 6.85 -8.28
CA ASP A 53 -13.05 6.66 -8.86
C ASP A 53 -12.18 5.71 -8.03
N ARG A 54 -12.32 5.74 -6.70
CA ARG A 54 -11.60 4.83 -5.78
C ARG A 54 -12.02 3.36 -5.98
N LEU A 55 -13.28 3.14 -6.38
CA LEU A 55 -13.83 1.82 -6.65
C LEU A 55 -13.29 1.17 -7.92
N ARG A 56 -12.66 1.95 -8.82
CA ARG A 56 -12.15 1.46 -10.10
C ARG A 56 -10.78 0.80 -9.99
N LYS A 57 -10.02 1.06 -8.91
CA LYS A 57 -8.67 0.50 -8.71
C LYS A 57 -8.69 -1.03 -8.70
N LEU A 58 -9.59 -1.64 -7.92
CA LEU A 58 -9.63 -3.10 -7.74
C LEU A 58 -10.02 -3.87 -9.01
N PRO A 59 -11.04 -3.48 -9.80
CA PRO A 59 -11.35 -4.14 -11.07
C PRO A 59 -10.25 -4.02 -12.14
N VAL A 60 -9.50 -2.90 -12.17
CA VAL A 60 -8.35 -2.75 -13.08
C VAL A 60 -7.20 -3.64 -12.61
N LEU A 61 -6.89 -3.62 -11.31
CA LEU A 61 -5.86 -4.47 -10.72
C LEU A 61 -6.16 -5.97 -10.93
N ARG A 62 -7.43 -6.39 -10.84
CA ARG A 62 -7.84 -7.77 -11.14
C ARG A 62 -7.41 -8.21 -12.54
N ARG A 63 -7.58 -7.33 -13.53
CA ARG A 63 -7.21 -7.61 -14.93
C ARG A 63 -5.71 -7.66 -15.11
N ALA A 64 -4.97 -6.74 -14.49
CA ALA A 64 -3.52 -6.71 -14.55
C ALA A 64 -2.90 -7.98 -13.93
N LEU A 65 -3.33 -8.35 -12.72
CA LEU A 65 -2.80 -9.52 -12.00
C LEU A 65 -3.07 -10.85 -12.71
N ALA A 66 -4.15 -10.95 -13.51
CA ALA A 66 -4.48 -12.16 -14.25
C ALA A 66 -3.43 -12.53 -15.32
N ALA A 67 -2.61 -11.57 -15.77
CA ALA A 67 -1.55 -11.80 -16.74
C ALA A 67 -0.20 -12.14 -16.10
N ILE A 68 -0.08 -12.02 -14.78
CA ILE A 68 1.19 -12.18 -14.05
C ILE A 68 1.33 -13.64 -13.57
N PRO A 69 2.49 -14.28 -13.73
CA PRO A 69 2.74 -15.61 -13.19
C PRO A 69 2.46 -15.67 -11.67
N PRO A 70 1.75 -16.70 -11.17
CA PRO A 70 1.32 -16.75 -9.77
C PRO A 70 2.46 -16.78 -8.74
N THR A 71 3.65 -17.19 -9.16
CA THR A 71 4.88 -17.27 -8.35
C THR A 71 5.61 -15.93 -8.20
N ASP A 72 5.33 -14.97 -9.09
CA ASP A 72 6.03 -13.69 -9.13
C ASP A 72 5.67 -12.81 -7.95
N VAL A 73 6.52 -11.82 -7.69
CA VAL A 73 6.32 -10.80 -6.66
C VAL A 73 5.77 -9.56 -7.34
N VAL A 74 4.67 -9.03 -6.80
CA VAL A 74 4.04 -7.83 -7.35
C VAL A 74 4.03 -6.76 -6.30
N ALA A 75 4.46 -5.56 -6.67
CA ALA A 75 4.26 -4.34 -5.90
C ALA A 75 3.20 -3.47 -6.60
N VAL A 76 2.15 -3.10 -5.85
CA VAL A 76 1.06 -2.24 -6.31
C VAL A 76 1.16 -0.92 -5.59
N VAL A 77 1.24 0.19 -6.33
CA VAL A 77 1.30 1.54 -5.75
C VAL A 77 0.43 2.55 -6.47
N ASP A 78 -0.01 3.57 -5.74
CA ASP A 78 -0.72 4.71 -6.32
C ASP A 78 0.25 5.54 -7.19
N ALA A 79 -0.05 5.74 -8.48
CA ALA A 79 0.93 6.30 -9.41
C ALA A 79 1.11 7.82 -9.31
N LEU A 80 0.10 8.55 -8.82
CA LEU A 80 0.10 10.01 -8.90
C LEU A 80 0.87 10.68 -7.78
N ASP A 81 0.92 10.05 -6.61
CA ASP A 81 1.51 10.57 -5.39
C ASP A 81 2.49 9.60 -4.71
N THR A 82 2.93 8.54 -5.40
CA THR A 82 4.03 7.68 -4.90
C THR A 82 5.34 7.96 -5.63
N LEU A 83 6.43 8.00 -4.86
CA LEU A 83 7.80 8.00 -5.38
C LEU A 83 8.44 6.64 -5.13
N VAL A 84 9.05 6.06 -6.17
CA VAL A 84 9.88 4.85 -6.06
C VAL A 84 11.33 5.29 -5.90
N GLN A 85 12.02 4.79 -4.88
CA GLN A 85 13.41 5.17 -4.59
C GLN A 85 14.44 4.17 -5.15
N PRO A 86 14.32 2.85 -4.93
CA PRO A 86 15.27 1.87 -5.41
C PRO A 86 14.88 1.29 -6.79
N PRO A 87 15.84 0.73 -7.55
CA PRO A 87 15.55 -0.10 -8.71
C PRO A 87 14.80 -1.38 -8.31
N ALA A 88 14.07 -2.00 -9.25
CA ALA A 88 13.25 -3.18 -8.99
C ALA A 88 14.04 -4.38 -8.42
N ALA A 89 15.28 -4.58 -8.85
CA ALA A 89 16.16 -5.65 -8.33
C ALA A 89 16.43 -5.49 -6.83
N ALA A 90 16.75 -4.28 -6.38
CA ALA A 90 16.99 -4.00 -4.96
C ALA A 90 15.70 -4.13 -4.11
N LEU A 91 14.53 -3.84 -4.70
CA LEU A 91 13.24 -4.11 -4.08
C LEU A 91 12.99 -5.62 -3.89
N LEU A 92 13.31 -6.44 -4.90
CA LEU A 92 13.20 -7.90 -4.79
C LEU A 92 14.10 -8.44 -3.68
N GLU A 93 15.37 -8.02 -3.65
CA GLU A 93 16.32 -8.41 -2.60
C GLU A 93 15.80 -8.04 -1.21
N SER A 94 15.27 -6.82 -1.05
CA SER A 94 14.65 -6.36 0.20
C SER A 94 13.43 -7.20 0.60
N TYR A 95 12.59 -7.59 -0.38
CA TYR A 95 11.42 -8.45 -0.17
C TYR A 95 11.84 -9.85 0.31
N LEU A 96 12.84 -10.45 -0.33
CA LEU A 96 13.39 -11.74 0.05
C LEU A 96 14.04 -11.68 1.45
N ALA A 97 14.82 -10.62 1.74
CA ALA A 97 15.44 -10.40 3.04
C ALA A 97 14.42 -10.20 4.18
N ALA A 98 13.23 -9.68 3.88
CA ALA A 98 12.11 -9.58 4.82
C ALA A 98 11.39 -10.94 5.08
N GLY A 99 11.92 -12.04 4.56
CA GLY A 99 11.32 -13.38 4.66
C GLY A 99 10.22 -13.63 3.62
N ALA A 100 10.19 -12.87 2.53
CA ALA A 100 9.24 -13.02 1.42
C ALA A 100 7.77 -13.10 1.89
N PRO A 101 7.25 -12.07 2.59
CA PRO A 101 5.90 -12.11 3.14
C PRO A 101 4.86 -12.35 2.05
N PRO A 102 3.88 -13.25 2.24
CA PRO A 102 2.91 -13.60 1.19
C PRO A 102 2.11 -12.39 0.72
N PHE A 103 1.78 -11.50 1.65
CA PHE A 103 1.12 -10.24 1.40
C PHE A 103 1.51 -9.23 2.49
N ARG A 104 1.99 -8.06 2.11
CA ARG A 104 2.25 -6.93 3.00
C ARG A 104 1.61 -5.66 2.45
N ALA A 105 0.97 -4.88 3.32
CA ALA A 105 0.41 -3.58 2.99
C ALA A 105 1.16 -2.45 3.68
N SER A 106 1.13 -1.28 3.05
CA SER A 106 1.64 -0.05 3.61
C SER A 106 0.88 0.38 4.87
N THR A 107 1.52 1.21 5.68
CA THR A 107 0.91 1.81 6.86
C THR A 107 0.87 3.34 6.76
N GLU A 108 -0.04 3.97 7.50
CA GLU A 108 -0.15 5.42 7.65
C GLU A 108 -0.43 5.85 9.10
N ALA A 109 -0.28 7.15 9.34
CA ALA A 109 -0.49 7.78 10.65
C ALA A 109 -1.97 7.93 11.02
N ASN A 110 -2.87 7.95 10.04
CA ASN A 110 -4.29 8.23 10.25
C ASN A 110 -5.14 6.95 10.14
N CYS A 111 -6.09 6.78 11.04
CA CYS A 111 -7.03 5.68 10.96
C CYS A 111 -8.20 6.07 10.05
N TRP A 112 -8.18 5.57 8.82
CA TRP A 112 -9.14 5.93 7.78
C TRP A 112 -9.45 4.69 6.91
N PRO A 113 -10.67 4.54 6.35
CA PRO A 113 -11.82 5.46 6.39
C PRO A 113 -12.62 5.42 7.71
N PRO A 114 -13.64 6.30 7.88
CA PRO A 114 -14.55 6.26 9.04
C PRO A 114 -15.21 4.89 9.24
N ALA A 115 -15.40 4.13 8.16
CA ALA A 115 -15.92 2.78 8.19
C ALA A 115 -15.00 1.77 8.90
N ILE A 116 -13.75 2.10 9.23
CA ILE A 116 -12.89 1.26 10.10
C ILE A 116 -12.57 1.92 11.45
N ALA A 117 -13.06 3.15 11.68
CA ALA A 117 -12.76 3.94 12.87
C ALA A 117 -13.07 3.23 14.20
N PRO A 118 -14.18 2.47 14.35
CA PRO A 118 -14.47 1.73 15.57
C PRO A 118 -13.41 0.68 15.96
N TRP A 119 -12.55 0.28 15.02
CA TRP A 119 -11.57 -0.79 15.20
C TRP A 119 -10.11 -0.30 15.21
N CYS A 120 -9.86 1.01 15.20
CA CYS A 120 -8.50 1.57 15.21
C CYS A 120 -7.64 1.04 16.37
N GLY A 121 -8.25 0.81 17.54
CA GLY A 121 -7.55 0.31 18.72
C GLY A 121 -6.98 -1.11 18.55
N LEU A 122 -7.51 -1.91 17.60
CA LEU A 122 -6.99 -3.25 17.32
C LEU A 122 -5.61 -3.21 16.63
N PHE A 123 -5.29 -2.13 15.93
CA PHE A 123 -3.95 -1.94 15.36
C PHE A 123 -2.88 -1.70 16.43
N ASP A 124 -3.27 -1.25 17.62
CA ASP A 124 -2.35 -1.01 18.74
C ASP A 124 -1.88 -2.31 19.42
N GLU A 125 -2.50 -3.45 19.12
CA GLU A 125 -2.11 -4.77 19.65
C GLU A 125 -0.79 -5.29 19.06
N HIS A 126 -0.30 -4.68 17.99
CA HIS A 126 1.05 -4.96 17.50
C HIS A 126 2.09 -4.49 18.53
N PRO A 127 3.12 -5.29 18.87
CA PRO A 127 4.21 -4.84 19.74
C PRO A 127 4.80 -3.49 19.31
N GLY A 128 4.64 -2.47 20.17
CA GLY A 128 5.10 -1.10 19.89
C GLY A 128 4.14 -0.25 19.03
N GLY A 129 3.01 -0.80 18.58
CA GLY A 129 2.03 -0.18 17.67
C GLY A 129 1.65 1.25 18.05
N ARG A 130 1.40 1.51 19.33
CA ARG A 130 1.02 2.84 19.85
C ARG A 130 2.07 3.93 19.59
N HIS A 131 3.34 3.55 19.47
CA HIS A 131 4.48 4.47 19.30
C HIS A 131 4.99 4.53 17.87
N LEU A 132 4.47 3.68 16.98
CA LEU A 132 4.85 3.71 15.57
C LEU A 132 4.22 4.91 14.87
N PRO A 133 4.97 5.62 14.02
CA PRO A 133 4.47 6.81 13.35
C PRO A 133 3.38 6.51 12.33
N ASN A 134 3.56 5.42 11.60
CA ASN A 134 2.58 4.85 10.69
C ASN A 134 2.17 3.50 11.26
N ARG A 135 0.88 3.33 11.57
CA ARG A 135 0.39 2.12 12.24
C ARG A 135 -0.94 1.59 11.72
N PHE A 136 -1.71 2.42 11.04
CA PHE A 136 -2.97 2.02 10.43
C PHE A 136 -2.69 1.54 9.01
N VAL A 137 -3.51 0.63 8.49
CA VAL A 137 -3.35 0.14 7.12
C VAL A 137 -3.55 1.28 6.11
N ASN A 138 -2.79 1.27 5.02
CA ASN A 138 -2.97 2.17 3.88
C ASN A 138 -3.01 1.37 2.57
N SER A 139 -3.99 1.64 1.71
CA SER A 139 -4.17 0.90 0.45
C SER A 139 -3.31 1.39 -0.72
N GLY A 140 -2.59 2.50 -0.54
CA GLY A 140 -1.76 3.09 -1.60
C GLY A 140 -0.46 2.35 -1.89
N GLY A 141 -0.11 1.35 -1.09
CA GLY A 141 1.03 0.47 -1.31
C GLY A 141 0.78 -0.96 -0.83
N LEU A 142 0.99 -1.94 -1.71
CA LEU A 142 0.91 -3.38 -1.42
C LEU A 142 2.09 -4.11 -2.06
N ILE A 143 2.63 -5.14 -1.42
CA ILE A 143 3.62 -6.04 -2.03
C ILE A 143 3.36 -7.48 -1.60
N GLY A 144 3.55 -8.45 -2.49
CA GLY A 144 3.36 -9.85 -2.15
C GLY A 144 3.43 -10.77 -3.35
N ARG A 145 3.10 -12.05 -3.13
CA ARG A 145 3.01 -13.04 -4.20
C ARG A 145 1.80 -12.75 -5.09
N ALA A 146 1.98 -12.83 -6.40
CA ALA A 146 0.93 -12.59 -7.40
C ALA A 146 -0.31 -13.44 -7.14
N ALA A 147 -0.16 -14.73 -6.79
CA ALA A 147 -1.29 -15.60 -6.44
C ALA A 147 -2.13 -15.08 -5.26
N VAL A 148 -1.47 -14.58 -4.21
CA VAL A 148 -2.14 -14.12 -2.99
C VAL A 148 -2.83 -12.77 -3.24
N LEU A 149 -2.14 -11.85 -3.92
CA LEU A 149 -2.72 -10.56 -4.31
C LEU A 149 -3.89 -10.75 -5.28
N SER A 150 -3.78 -11.66 -6.26
CA SER A 150 -4.87 -12.01 -7.18
C SER A 150 -6.09 -12.52 -6.43
N ARG A 151 -5.87 -13.38 -5.43
CA ARG A 151 -6.95 -13.90 -4.59
C ARG A 151 -7.63 -12.80 -3.79
N TYR A 152 -6.86 -11.94 -3.13
CA TYR A 152 -7.39 -10.79 -2.39
C TYR A 152 -8.23 -9.87 -3.29
N VAL A 153 -7.68 -9.49 -4.45
CA VAL A 153 -8.35 -8.56 -5.37
C VAL A 153 -9.61 -9.19 -5.97
N TYR A 154 -9.58 -10.49 -6.30
CA TYR A 154 -10.78 -11.22 -6.72
C TYR A 154 -11.87 -11.15 -5.66
N ASP A 155 -11.56 -11.56 -4.42
CA ASP A 155 -12.55 -11.60 -3.34
C ASP A 155 -13.08 -10.19 -3.02
N ALA A 156 -12.23 -9.16 -3.05
CA ALA A 156 -12.63 -7.76 -2.86
C ALA A 156 -13.56 -7.25 -3.97
N VAL A 157 -13.27 -7.55 -5.24
CA VAL A 157 -14.14 -7.19 -6.37
C VAL A 157 -15.50 -7.91 -6.27
N GLU A 158 -15.51 -9.19 -5.90
CA GLU A 158 -16.76 -9.93 -5.72
C GLU A 158 -17.57 -9.38 -4.53
N ALA A 159 -16.91 -8.98 -3.43
CA ALA A 159 -17.57 -8.32 -2.31
C ALA A 159 -18.20 -6.98 -2.70
N LEU A 160 -17.50 -6.15 -3.49
CA LEU A 160 -18.04 -4.90 -4.04
C LEU A 160 -19.26 -5.12 -4.94
N ALA A 161 -19.31 -6.27 -5.61
CA ALA A 161 -20.45 -6.67 -6.44
C ALA A 161 -21.59 -7.35 -5.64
N GLY A 162 -21.47 -7.45 -4.31
CA GLY A 162 -22.44 -8.14 -3.45
C GLY A 162 -22.45 -9.67 -3.61
N ARG A 163 -21.41 -10.25 -4.21
CA ARG A 163 -21.31 -11.69 -4.52
C ARG A 163 -20.32 -12.41 -3.60
N THR A 164 -20.60 -12.44 -2.30
CA THR A 164 -19.76 -13.19 -1.36
C THR A 164 -19.99 -14.70 -1.51
N SER A 165 -18.89 -15.46 -1.66
CA SER A 165 -18.91 -16.92 -1.76
C SER A 165 -18.35 -17.55 -0.48
N PRO A 166 -18.81 -18.74 -0.05
CA PRO A 166 -18.17 -19.50 1.02
C PRO A 166 -16.68 -19.81 0.76
N ALA A 167 -16.28 -19.81 -0.51
CA ALA A 167 -14.88 -19.99 -0.90
C ALA A 167 -14.03 -18.72 -0.67
N SER A 168 -14.65 -17.56 -0.41
CA SER A 168 -13.94 -16.29 -0.19
C SER A 168 -12.99 -16.37 1.00
N TRP A 169 -11.83 -15.73 0.87
CA TRP A 169 -10.90 -15.55 1.97
C TRP A 169 -11.15 -14.25 2.75
N LEU A 170 -11.99 -13.35 2.23
CA LEU A 170 -12.48 -12.20 3.00
C LEU A 170 -13.40 -12.67 4.13
N PRO A 171 -13.18 -12.20 5.38
CA PRO A 171 -14.10 -12.43 6.47
C PRO A 171 -15.55 -11.98 6.13
N PRO A 172 -16.59 -12.71 6.57
CA PRO A 172 -17.98 -12.29 6.39
C PRO A 172 -18.30 -10.91 7.01
N SER A 173 -17.57 -10.55 8.06
CA SER A 173 -17.65 -9.24 8.71
C SER A 173 -17.19 -8.07 7.82
N CYS A 174 -16.55 -8.34 6.68
CA CYS A 174 -16.14 -7.32 5.71
C CYS A 174 -17.30 -6.75 4.89
N SER A 175 -18.49 -7.36 4.93
CA SER A 175 -19.65 -6.88 4.19
C SER A 175 -20.09 -5.46 4.60
N SER A 176 -19.72 -4.99 5.80
CA SER A 176 -20.00 -3.65 6.31
C SER A 176 -18.89 -2.62 6.06
N ALA A 177 -17.75 -3.01 5.50
CA ALA A 177 -16.60 -2.13 5.25
C ALA A 177 -16.92 -1.02 4.22
N GLY A 178 -18.06 -1.12 3.54
CA GLY A 178 -18.42 -0.23 2.45
C GLY A 178 -17.53 -0.46 1.22
N PRO A 179 -17.63 0.40 0.21
CA PRO A 179 -16.94 0.16 -1.04
C PRO A 179 -15.47 0.64 -1.03
N ASP A 180 -15.01 1.24 0.07
CA ASP A 180 -13.67 1.81 0.20
C ASP A 180 -12.56 0.73 0.13
N ASP A 181 -11.56 0.93 -0.72
CA ASP A 181 -10.49 -0.04 -0.96
C ASP A 181 -9.60 -0.25 0.26
N GLN A 182 -9.40 0.81 1.06
CA GLN A 182 -8.66 0.72 2.32
C GLN A 182 -9.45 0.03 3.41
N ALA A 183 -10.78 0.22 3.49
CA ALA A 183 -11.61 -0.56 4.40
C ALA A 183 -11.62 -2.06 4.05
N LEU A 184 -11.72 -2.39 2.77
CA LEU A 184 -11.65 -3.77 2.28
C LEU A 184 -10.29 -4.42 2.60
N LEU A 185 -9.20 -3.65 2.50
CA LEU A 185 -7.86 -4.11 2.86
C LEU A 185 -7.66 -4.28 4.36
N ALA A 186 -8.20 -3.37 5.17
CA ALA A 186 -8.14 -3.43 6.63
C ALA A 186 -8.86 -4.68 7.18
N CYS A 187 -9.95 -5.06 6.55
CA CYS A 187 -10.84 -6.09 7.06
C CYS A 187 -10.17 -7.46 7.34
N PRO A 188 -9.41 -8.08 6.41
CA PRO A 188 -8.71 -9.33 6.70
C PRO A 188 -7.68 -9.18 7.83
N TYR A 189 -7.06 -8.01 7.99
CA TYR A 189 -6.14 -7.77 9.11
C TYR A 189 -6.89 -7.76 10.45
N LEU A 190 -8.08 -7.17 10.50
CA LEU A 190 -8.86 -6.98 11.72
C LEU A 190 -9.68 -8.21 12.15
N PHE A 191 -10.24 -8.96 11.20
CA PHE A 191 -11.28 -9.96 11.51
C PHE A 191 -10.96 -11.38 11.03
N GLY A 192 -9.86 -11.58 10.30
CA GLY A 192 -9.48 -12.91 9.84
C GLY A 192 -8.52 -12.87 8.67
N ASN A 193 -7.30 -13.34 8.92
CA ASN A 193 -6.19 -13.09 8.02
C ASN A 193 -5.77 -14.33 7.21
N ARG A 194 -6.66 -14.80 6.34
CA ARG A 194 -6.39 -15.97 5.48
C ARG A 194 -5.36 -15.70 4.39
N TYR A 195 -5.12 -14.43 4.07
CA TYR A 195 -4.13 -14.02 3.06
C TYR A 195 -2.69 -13.97 3.59
N GLY A 196 -2.49 -14.09 4.91
CA GLY A 196 -1.18 -13.82 5.51
C GLY A 196 -0.77 -12.34 5.37
N LEU A 197 -1.74 -11.43 5.33
CA LEU A 197 -1.54 -9.98 5.26
C LEU A 197 -0.76 -9.49 6.48
N THR A 198 0.40 -8.90 6.24
CA THR A 198 1.19 -8.19 7.24
C THR A 198 1.17 -6.69 6.95
N LEU A 199 1.51 -5.87 7.94
CA LEU A 199 1.62 -4.42 7.75
C LEU A 199 3.08 -3.99 7.86
N ASP A 200 3.48 -3.05 7.01
CA ASP A 200 4.85 -2.53 6.93
C ASP A 200 5.10 -1.47 8.01
N TYR A 201 5.16 -1.94 9.25
CA TYR A 201 5.30 -1.11 10.46
C TYR A 201 6.70 -0.49 10.61
N ASP A 202 7.72 -1.16 10.08
CA ASP A 202 9.12 -0.70 10.06
C ASP A 202 9.43 0.22 8.88
N SER A 203 8.44 0.44 7.99
CA SER A 203 8.61 1.22 6.76
C SER A 203 9.74 0.70 5.88
N GLN A 204 9.97 -0.61 5.86
CA GLN A 204 10.99 -1.23 5.02
C GLN A 204 10.67 -1.03 3.53
N PHE A 205 9.40 -1.14 3.16
CA PHE A 205 8.94 -1.00 1.78
C PHE A 205 8.22 0.31 1.55
N PHE A 206 7.32 0.70 2.44
CA PHE A 206 6.41 1.82 2.23
C PHE A 206 6.49 2.82 3.37
N PHE A 207 6.45 4.11 3.02
CA PHE A 207 6.28 5.16 3.99
C PHE A 207 5.21 6.15 3.53
N SER A 208 4.09 6.18 4.26
CA SER A 208 3.08 7.24 4.15
C SER A 208 3.66 8.54 4.70
N VAL A 209 3.70 9.57 3.86
CA VAL A 209 4.20 10.90 4.19
C VAL A 209 3.16 11.73 4.94
N PHE A 210 1.87 11.40 4.80
CA PHE A 210 0.79 12.11 5.49
C PHE A 210 1.02 12.13 7.00
N LEU A 211 1.03 13.34 7.60
CA LEU A 211 1.33 13.64 9.01
C LEU A 211 2.72 13.21 9.52
N SER A 212 3.48 12.44 8.73
CA SER A 212 4.79 11.86 9.11
C SER A 212 5.97 12.46 8.33
N ALA A 213 5.74 13.47 7.47
CA ALA A 213 6.77 14.09 6.62
C ALA A 213 8.00 14.63 7.38
N HIS A 214 7.82 15.06 8.64
CA HIS A 214 8.90 15.57 9.48
C HIS A 214 9.95 14.50 9.86
N ARG A 215 9.66 13.22 9.63
CA ARG A 215 10.57 12.09 9.89
C ARG A 215 11.49 11.76 8.73
N LEU A 216 11.25 12.36 7.56
CA LEU A 216 12.08 12.15 6.40
C LEU A 216 13.32 13.04 6.47
N ALA A 217 14.48 12.41 6.29
CA ALA A 217 15.76 13.06 6.12
C ALA A 217 16.34 12.68 4.74
N SER A 218 17.01 13.60 4.06
CA SER A 218 17.74 13.26 2.84
C SER A 218 18.87 12.30 3.17
N ALA A 219 18.99 11.21 2.42
CA ALA A 219 20.11 10.27 2.50
C ALA A 219 21.35 10.76 1.70
N GLY A 220 21.29 11.97 1.15
CA GLY A 220 22.27 12.56 0.25
C GLY A 220 21.76 12.64 -1.20
N PRO A 221 22.44 13.41 -2.08
CA PRO A 221 22.06 13.55 -3.49
C PRO A 221 22.00 12.18 -4.19
N GLY A 222 20.91 11.92 -4.92
CA GLY A 222 20.68 10.66 -5.63
C GLY A 222 20.50 9.41 -4.76
N ARG A 223 20.47 9.56 -3.42
CA ARG A 223 20.25 8.45 -2.47
C ARG A 223 18.83 8.41 -1.90
N GLY A 224 18.01 9.40 -2.24
CA GLY A 224 16.63 9.51 -1.79
C GLY A 224 16.47 9.94 -0.34
N TRP A 225 15.46 9.39 0.31
CA TRP A 225 14.99 9.77 1.63
C TRP A 225 14.97 8.58 2.56
N ALA A 226 15.54 8.78 3.75
CA ALA A 226 15.48 7.85 4.84
C ALA A 226 14.49 8.36 5.91
N VAL A 227 13.85 7.42 6.59
CA VAL A 227 13.00 7.66 7.75
C VAL A 227 13.89 7.58 8.98
N ALA A 228 13.94 8.68 9.74
CA ALA A 228 14.61 8.70 11.02
C ALA A 228 13.92 7.67 11.94
N ALA A 229 14.70 6.75 12.49
CA ALA A 229 14.20 5.87 13.54
C ALA A 229 13.66 6.74 14.68
N GLY A 230 12.37 6.59 14.96
CA GLY A 230 11.76 7.35 16.04
C GLY A 230 12.50 7.08 17.34
N GLY A 231 13.11 8.11 17.91
CA GLY A 231 13.56 8.12 19.30
C GLY A 231 12.36 8.00 20.21
N GLY A 232 11.84 6.78 20.39
CA GLY A 232 10.97 6.47 21.52
C GLY A 232 11.81 6.64 22.77
N GLY A 233 11.40 7.55 23.66
CA GLY A 233 12.10 7.94 24.89
C GLY A 233 12.24 6.80 25.91
N GLY A 234 13.00 5.76 25.56
CA GLY A 234 13.19 4.58 26.37
C GLY A 234 14.41 3.80 25.92
N GLY A 235 15.60 4.36 26.15
CA GLY A 235 16.90 3.67 26.36
C GLY A 235 17.41 2.64 25.35
N ARG A 236 16.66 2.27 24.31
CA ARG A 236 17.12 1.40 23.22
C ARG A 236 17.80 2.26 22.17
N ALA A 237 18.97 1.80 21.72
CA ALA A 237 19.73 2.42 20.65
C ALA A 237 18.79 2.81 19.49
N PRO A 238 18.96 4.01 18.90
CA PRO A 238 18.17 4.41 17.76
C PRO A 238 18.31 3.32 16.69
N ALA A 239 17.19 2.78 16.23
CA ALA A 239 17.21 1.84 15.12
C ALA A 239 17.93 2.50 13.92
N ALA A 240 18.54 1.71 13.04
CA ALA A 240 19.15 2.26 11.84
C ALA A 240 18.09 3.05 11.04
N ASN A 241 18.51 4.16 10.41
CA ASN A 241 17.65 4.88 9.47
C ASN A 241 17.22 3.91 8.36
N VAL A 242 15.90 3.81 8.11
CA VAL A 242 15.35 2.93 7.06
C VAL A 242 15.11 3.76 5.81
N THR A 243 15.53 3.27 4.64
CA THR A 243 15.21 3.90 3.35
C THR A 243 14.06 3.13 2.73
N PRO A 244 12.80 3.59 2.86
CA PRO A 244 11.65 2.88 2.30
C PRO A 244 11.77 2.77 0.78
N ALA A 245 11.32 1.68 0.19
CA ALA A 245 11.29 1.57 -1.27
C ALA A 245 10.34 2.60 -1.92
N PHE A 246 9.24 2.93 -1.24
CA PHE A 246 8.17 3.78 -1.73
C PHE A 246 7.84 4.89 -0.72
N LEU A 247 7.81 6.14 -1.19
CA LEU A 247 7.26 7.28 -0.44
C LEU A 247 5.87 7.60 -0.98
N HIS A 248 4.83 7.29 -0.21
CA HIS A 248 3.45 7.56 -0.61
C HIS A 248 3.00 8.91 -0.01
N CYS A 249 2.77 9.89 -0.87
CA CYS A 249 2.35 11.25 -0.50
C CYS A 249 0.83 11.39 -0.43
N ASN A 250 0.17 10.49 0.30
CA ASN A 250 -1.27 10.49 0.54
C ASN A 250 -1.78 11.79 1.19
N GLY A 251 -2.98 12.20 0.80
CA GLY A 251 -3.65 13.39 1.35
C GLY A 251 -3.08 14.73 0.85
N GLY A 252 -3.88 15.79 0.96
CA GLY A 252 -3.58 17.09 0.35
C GLY A 252 -2.30 17.75 0.87
N GLN A 253 -1.93 17.56 2.15
CA GLN A 253 -0.71 18.14 2.71
C GLN A 253 0.56 17.47 2.18
N ALA A 254 0.57 16.14 2.07
CA ALA A 254 1.76 15.42 1.61
C ALA A 254 1.99 15.64 0.11
N ARG A 255 0.92 15.77 -0.70
CA ARG A 255 1.03 16.12 -2.13
C ARG A 255 1.78 17.42 -2.37
N ARG A 256 1.67 18.42 -1.48
CA ARG A 256 2.47 19.66 -1.56
C ARG A 256 3.97 19.43 -1.32
N SER A 257 4.32 18.36 -0.61
CA SER A 257 5.72 17.97 -0.39
C SER A 257 6.31 17.18 -1.56
N LEU A 258 5.49 16.65 -2.47
CA LEU A 258 5.91 15.78 -3.57
C LEU A 258 7.01 16.42 -4.44
N GLY A 259 6.88 17.71 -4.77
CA GLY A 259 7.88 18.42 -5.57
C GLY A 259 9.25 18.48 -4.89
N ARG A 260 9.29 18.80 -3.59
CA ARG A 260 10.52 18.81 -2.79
C ARG A 260 11.10 17.40 -2.66
N LEU A 261 10.25 16.40 -2.41
CA LEU A 261 10.70 15.01 -2.28
C LEU A 261 11.27 14.46 -3.59
N LYS A 262 10.67 14.79 -4.74
CA LYS A 262 11.20 14.46 -6.08
C LYS A 262 12.59 15.03 -6.28
N GLN A 263 12.85 16.27 -5.88
CA GLN A 263 14.19 16.87 -6.00
C GLN A 263 15.26 16.10 -5.23
N GLY A 264 14.92 15.50 -4.08
CA GLY A 264 15.87 14.69 -3.30
C GLY A 264 16.24 13.34 -3.94
N LEU A 265 15.48 12.87 -4.94
CA LEU A 265 15.80 11.66 -5.70
C LEU A 265 16.71 11.91 -6.90
N LEU A 266 16.84 13.17 -7.34
CA LEU A 266 17.64 13.51 -8.50
C LEU A 266 19.13 13.53 -8.17
N PRO A 267 20.01 13.17 -9.13
CA PRO A 267 21.44 13.43 -9.02
C PRO A 267 21.76 14.91 -8.80
N SER A 268 22.93 15.19 -8.23
CA SER A 268 23.39 16.57 -8.02
C SER A 268 23.46 17.33 -9.35
N GLY A 269 22.83 18.51 -9.40
CA GLY A 269 22.80 19.37 -10.59
C GLY A 269 21.57 19.18 -11.50
N GLU A 270 20.80 18.11 -11.32
CA GLU A 270 19.53 17.94 -12.02
C GLU A 270 18.39 18.64 -11.29
N ARG A 271 17.53 19.34 -12.05
CA ARG A 271 16.30 19.94 -11.54
C ARG A 271 15.12 19.14 -12.07
N ALA A 272 14.15 18.87 -11.20
CA ALA A 272 12.84 18.38 -11.63
C ALA A 272 12.23 19.46 -12.54
N GLN A 273 12.28 19.25 -13.86
CA GLN A 273 11.59 20.12 -14.79
C GLN A 273 10.09 20.01 -14.46
N ALA A 274 9.41 21.15 -14.38
CA ALA A 274 7.96 21.22 -14.31
C ALA A 274 7.38 20.80 -15.67
N ALA A 275 7.49 19.52 -16.03
CA ALA A 275 6.95 19.01 -17.27
C ALA A 275 5.43 18.82 -17.12
N PRO A 276 4.61 19.28 -18.07
CA PRO A 276 3.15 19.12 -18.05
C PRO A 276 2.67 17.69 -18.37
N GLY A 277 3.59 16.73 -18.54
CA GLY A 277 3.32 15.30 -18.58
C GLY A 277 3.96 14.63 -17.38
N PHE A 278 3.29 13.63 -16.79
CA PHE A 278 3.78 12.89 -15.63
C PHE A 278 4.97 12.02 -16.03
N GLU A 279 6.15 12.63 -16.10
CA GLU A 279 7.40 11.91 -16.27
C GLU A 279 7.71 11.14 -14.99
N LEU A 280 7.92 9.85 -15.18
CA LEU A 280 8.24 8.87 -14.15
C LEU A 280 9.67 8.40 -14.39
N TRP A 281 10.33 7.96 -13.34
CA TRP A 281 11.60 7.25 -13.46
C TRP A 281 11.35 5.80 -13.04
N VAL A 282 11.54 4.88 -13.98
CA VAL A 282 11.41 3.43 -13.77
C VAL A 282 12.76 2.81 -14.13
N ASP A 283 13.37 2.11 -13.18
CA ASP A 283 14.71 1.50 -13.33
C ASP A 283 15.80 2.49 -13.81
N GLY A 284 15.79 3.71 -13.27
CA GLY A 284 16.77 4.74 -13.62
C GLY A 284 16.61 5.31 -15.05
N ARG A 285 15.50 4.99 -15.74
CA ARG A 285 15.16 5.57 -17.04
C ARG A 285 13.94 6.47 -16.94
N ARG A 286 13.99 7.63 -17.61
CA ARG A 286 12.85 8.55 -17.74
C ARG A 286 11.80 7.91 -18.65
N THR A 287 10.57 7.78 -18.17
CA THR A 287 9.39 7.30 -18.91
C THR A 287 8.20 8.22 -18.65
N ARG A 288 7.05 7.95 -19.28
CA ARG A 288 5.81 8.71 -19.09
C ARG A 288 4.70 7.78 -18.62
N LEU A 289 3.80 8.30 -17.79
CA LEU A 289 2.64 7.55 -17.30
C LEU A 289 1.81 6.97 -18.46
N GLU A 290 1.63 7.72 -19.54
CA GLU A 290 0.91 7.28 -20.73
C GLU A 290 1.59 6.08 -21.41
N ALA A 291 2.92 6.03 -21.41
CA ALA A 291 3.68 4.90 -21.94
C ALA A 291 3.55 3.63 -21.06
N LEU A 292 3.40 3.81 -19.74
CA LEU A 292 3.22 2.70 -18.79
C LEU A 292 1.79 2.18 -18.75
N CYS A 293 0.79 3.05 -18.93
CA CYS A 293 -0.62 2.67 -18.91
C CYS A 293 -1.14 2.15 -20.26
N GLY A 294 -0.25 1.81 -21.19
CA GLY A 294 -0.62 1.32 -22.51
C GLY A 294 -1.37 2.37 -23.32
N GLY A 295 -0.75 3.54 -23.49
CA GLY A 295 -1.18 4.55 -24.45
C GLY A 295 -1.55 3.86 -25.75
N GLY A 296 -2.84 3.88 -26.07
CA GLY A 296 -3.38 3.22 -27.24
C GLY A 296 -2.87 3.91 -28.49
N ASP A 297 -1.70 3.50 -28.97
CA ASP A 297 -1.32 3.63 -30.38
C ASP A 297 -2.02 2.52 -31.19
N GLY A 298 -3.31 2.34 -30.92
CA GLY A 298 -4.24 1.58 -31.72
C GLY A 298 -5.15 2.55 -32.45
N GLN A 299 -4.60 3.26 -33.45
CA GLN A 299 -5.27 3.62 -34.72
C GLN A 299 -4.42 4.59 -35.55
N GLY A 300 -4.02 4.15 -36.74
CA GLY A 300 -3.74 5.05 -37.88
C GLY A 300 -2.39 4.86 -38.56
N GLY A 301 -2.23 3.77 -39.32
CA GLY A 301 -1.10 3.53 -40.23
C GLY A 301 -1.16 2.14 -40.83
#